data_AF-K2CDP2-F1
#
_entry.id   AF-K2CDP2-F1
#
_cell.length_a   1.000
_cell.length_b   1.000
_cell.length_c   1.000
_cell.angle_alpha   90.00
_cell.angle_beta   90.00
_cell.angle_gamma   90.00
#
_symmetry.space_group_name_H-M   'P 1'
#
loop_
_entity.id
_entity.type
_entity.pdbx_description
1 polymer ?
#
loop_
_entity_poly.entity_id
_entity_poly.type
_entity_poly.pdbx_seq_one_letter_code
_entity_poly.pdbx_strand_id
1 'polypeptide(L)'
;KAAPAAKAAKVESAQAPAGKAEIKNLFTLVRMLNYSPHPLDEDLLRQTPLDLNGNKYWFNVKYEEDWHVIGDEEAYMKGISFEIEVMENNKKVRSLKTPKMAINPAKIKKGQVLGIAEVAPYKFNISVEEFTKTKKGISELIFKLDLLG
;
A
#
# COMPACT_ATOMS: atom_id res chain seq x y z
N LYS A 1 -18.16 68.90 -14.68
CA LYS A 1 -17.03 68.10 -15.24
C LYS A 1 -16.39 67.35 -14.06
N ALA A 2 -16.11 66.07 -14.24
CA ALA A 2 -16.10 65.01 -13.22
C ALA A 2 -15.03 65.08 -12.10
N ALA A 3 -15.35 64.42 -10.98
CA ALA A 3 -14.49 64.15 -9.82
C ALA A 3 -13.31 63.19 -10.15
N PRO A 4 -12.19 63.24 -9.39
CA PRO A 4 -11.15 62.24 -9.51
C PRO A 4 -11.50 60.96 -8.75
N ALA A 5 -11.38 59.82 -9.43
CA ALA A 5 -11.68 58.49 -8.94
C ALA A 5 -10.58 57.97 -8.00
N ALA A 6 -10.99 57.40 -6.88
CA ALA A 6 -10.21 56.47 -6.07
C ALA A 6 -10.19 55.08 -6.72
N LYS A 7 -9.05 54.36 -6.59
CA LYS A 7 -8.81 52.89 -6.65
C LYS A 7 -7.42 52.64 -7.28
N ALA A 8 -6.60 51.68 -6.86
CA ALA A 8 -6.74 50.60 -5.89
C ALA A 8 -5.34 50.23 -5.35
N ALA A 9 -5.28 49.90 -4.06
CA ALA A 9 -4.11 49.29 -3.45
C ALA A 9 -3.83 47.94 -4.13
N LYS A 10 -2.58 47.74 -4.53
CA LYS A 10 -2.06 46.50 -5.11
C LYS A 10 -2.02 45.48 -3.97
N VAL A 11 -2.95 44.54 -3.97
CA VAL A 11 -2.92 43.40 -3.03
C VAL A 11 -1.80 42.49 -3.50
N GLU A 12 -0.76 42.42 -2.68
CA GLU A 12 0.39 41.56 -2.84
C GLU A 12 -0.09 40.11 -2.75
N SER A 13 0.00 39.39 -3.88
CA SER A 13 -0.34 37.97 -3.95
C SER A 13 0.63 37.20 -3.06
N ALA A 14 0.22 36.87 -1.84
CA ALA A 14 0.90 35.89 -1.01
C ALA A 14 0.80 34.51 -1.67
N GLN A 15 1.73 34.21 -2.58
CA GLN A 15 2.01 32.84 -2.98
C GLN A 15 2.69 32.14 -1.80
N ALA A 16 1.89 31.46 -0.98
CA ALA A 16 2.41 30.44 -0.10
C ALA A 16 3.13 29.39 -0.97
N PRO A 17 4.41 29.06 -0.72
CA PRO A 17 5.01 27.91 -1.36
C PRO A 17 4.34 26.68 -0.79
N ALA A 18 3.34 26.15 -1.49
CA ALA A 18 2.94 24.75 -1.37
C ALA A 18 4.10 23.92 -1.95
N GLY A 19 5.19 23.83 -1.18
CA GLY A 19 6.20 22.81 -1.39
C GLY A 19 5.46 21.48 -1.32
N LYS A 20 5.25 20.85 -2.47
CA LYS A 20 4.80 19.46 -2.53
C LYS A 20 5.85 18.69 -1.73
N ALA A 21 5.50 18.21 -0.54
CA ALA A 21 6.36 17.29 0.17
C ALA A 21 6.67 16.13 -0.78
N GLU A 22 7.95 15.93 -1.09
CA GLU A 22 8.38 14.81 -1.94
C GLU A 22 8.08 13.53 -1.17
N ILE A 23 7.12 12.75 -1.67
CA ILE A 23 6.82 11.42 -1.14
C ILE A 23 8.01 10.51 -1.48
N LYS A 24 8.74 10.06 -0.47
CA LYS A 24 9.89 9.16 -0.64
C LYS A 24 9.45 7.71 -0.45
N ASN A 25 10.11 6.79 -1.14
CA ASN A 25 9.99 5.37 -0.82
C ASN A 25 10.89 5.08 0.39
N LEU A 26 10.27 4.67 1.49
CA LEU A 26 10.93 4.35 2.75
C LEU A 26 11.31 2.87 2.83
N PHE A 27 10.55 1.99 2.18
CA PHE A 27 10.76 0.56 2.22
C PHE A 27 9.96 -0.15 1.10
N THR A 28 10.53 -1.22 0.54
CA THR A 28 9.85 -2.10 -0.41
C THR A 28 9.94 -3.55 0.05
N LEU A 29 8.79 -4.24 0.07
CA LEU A 29 8.69 -5.70 0.19
C LEU A 29 8.29 -6.28 -1.18
N VAL A 30 8.94 -7.37 -1.59
CA VAL A 30 8.48 -8.21 -2.70
C VAL A 30 8.24 -9.61 -2.15
N ARG A 31 7.04 -10.15 -2.38
CA ARG A 31 6.63 -11.45 -1.82
C ARG A 31 5.90 -12.28 -2.86
N MET A 32 6.29 -13.55 -2.95
CA MET A 32 5.58 -14.56 -3.73
C MET A 32 4.59 -15.31 -2.85
N LEU A 33 3.38 -15.48 -3.36
CA LEU A 33 2.30 -16.25 -2.77
C LEU A 33 1.96 -17.42 -3.70
N ASN A 34 1.85 -18.62 -3.14
CA ASN A 34 1.44 -19.83 -3.84
C ASN A 34 0.62 -20.73 -2.91
N TYR A 35 0.00 -21.78 -3.46
CA TYR A 35 -0.76 -22.75 -2.68
C TYR A 35 0.16 -23.78 -1.99
N SER A 36 1.01 -23.29 -1.09
CA SER A 36 1.84 -24.10 -0.20
C SER A 36 1.86 -23.44 1.18
N PRO A 37 2.10 -24.17 2.28
CA PRO A 37 2.18 -23.54 3.59
C PRO A 37 3.27 -22.46 3.65
N HIS A 38 2.89 -21.24 4.03
CA HIS A 38 3.80 -20.12 4.18
C HIS A 38 3.29 -19.15 5.26
N PRO A 39 4.15 -18.28 5.83
CA PRO A 39 3.71 -17.24 6.78
C PRO A 39 2.69 -16.30 6.12
N LEU A 40 1.61 -15.96 6.83
CA LEU A 40 0.55 -15.06 6.35
C LEU A 40 0.73 -13.61 6.83
N ASP A 41 1.84 -13.34 7.50
CA ASP A 41 2.18 -12.04 8.04
C ASP A 41 3.69 -11.77 8.01
N GLU A 42 4.05 -10.49 7.93
CA GLU A 42 5.42 -10.00 7.86
C GLU A 42 5.59 -8.75 8.72
N ASP A 43 6.67 -8.69 9.51
CA ASP A 43 7.05 -7.51 10.29
C ASP A 43 7.97 -6.61 9.46
N LEU A 44 7.47 -5.42 9.10
CA LEU A 44 8.23 -4.42 8.37
C LEU A 44 8.86 -3.42 9.34
N LEU A 45 10.16 -3.18 9.17
CA LEU A 45 10.93 -2.17 9.91
C LEU A 45 10.96 -2.38 11.43
N ARG A 46 10.56 -3.54 11.97
CA ARG A 46 10.59 -3.80 13.42
C ARG A 46 11.99 -3.67 14.03
N GLN A 47 13.02 -4.06 13.29
CA GLN A 47 14.42 -3.94 13.71
C GLN A 47 15.00 -2.53 13.53
N THR A 48 14.43 -1.74 12.60
CA THR A 48 14.86 -0.36 12.33
C THR A 48 13.62 0.52 12.14
N PRO A 49 12.89 0.80 13.23
CA PRO A 49 11.61 1.51 13.16
C PRO A 49 11.77 2.94 12.63
N LEU A 50 10.69 3.49 12.08
CA LEU A 50 10.62 4.89 11.70
C LEU A 50 10.41 5.76 12.93
N ASP A 51 11.25 6.79 13.09
CA ASP A 51 11.11 7.76 14.17
C ASP A 51 10.22 8.92 13.72
N LEU A 52 9.12 9.15 14.45
CA LEU A 52 8.21 10.29 14.21
C LEU A 52 7.73 10.85 15.54
N ASN A 53 7.95 12.14 15.77
CA ASN A 53 7.56 12.85 17.00
C ASN A 53 8.05 12.16 18.31
N GLY A 54 9.23 11.53 18.27
CA GLY A 54 9.80 10.82 19.42
C GLY A 54 9.26 9.40 19.65
N ASN A 55 8.35 8.92 18.80
CA ASN A 55 7.81 7.56 18.83
C ASN A 55 8.43 6.70 17.72
N LYS A 56 8.54 5.40 17.99
CA LYS A 56 9.03 4.39 17.04
C LYS A 56 7.88 3.66 16.37
N TYR A 57 7.84 3.70 15.05
CA TYR A 57 6.80 3.06 14.24
C TYR A 57 7.34 1.90 13.42
N TRP A 58 6.68 0.76 13.50
CA TRP A 58 6.87 -0.38 12.61
C TRP A 58 5.51 -0.94 12.22
N PHE A 59 5.48 -1.88 11.27
CA PHE A 59 4.23 -2.36 10.70
C PHE A 59 4.20 -3.88 10.67
N ASN A 60 3.06 -4.48 11.01
CA ASN A 60 2.80 -5.88 10.71
C ASN A 60 1.83 -5.92 9.53
N VAL A 61 2.23 -6.56 8.44
CA VAL A 61 1.40 -6.71 7.24
C VAL A 61 0.92 -8.14 7.18
N LYS A 62 -0.40 -8.33 7.21
CA LYS A 62 -1.05 -9.62 7.03
C LYS A 62 -1.68 -9.67 5.65
N TYR A 63 -1.68 -10.85 5.05
CA TYR A 63 -2.33 -11.08 3.77
C TYR A 63 -3.38 -12.18 3.92
N GLU A 64 -4.57 -11.88 3.41
CA GLU A 64 -5.70 -12.81 3.37
C GLU A 64 -5.88 -13.27 1.94
N GLU A 65 -5.64 -14.56 1.73
CA GLU A 65 -5.67 -15.18 0.42
C GLU A 65 -6.95 -15.99 0.24
N ASP A 66 -7.51 -15.92 -0.96
CA ASP A 66 -8.64 -16.75 -1.38
C ASP A 66 -8.19 -17.65 -2.51
N TRP A 67 -8.13 -18.95 -2.23
CA TRP A 67 -7.70 -19.99 -3.15
C TRP A 67 -8.91 -20.84 -3.56
N HIS A 68 -9.01 -21.15 -4.85
CA HIS A 68 -9.86 -22.22 -5.32
C HIS A 68 -9.07 -23.52 -5.35
N VAL A 69 -9.33 -24.38 -4.37
CA VAL A 69 -8.69 -25.69 -4.23
C VAL A 69 -9.27 -26.67 -5.23
N ILE A 70 -8.40 -27.31 -5.99
CA ILE A 70 -8.74 -28.36 -6.96
C ILE A 70 -8.35 -29.74 -6.40
N GLY A 71 -7.28 -29.79 -5.61
CA GLY A 71 -6.82 -30.98 -4.91
C GLY A 71 -5.77 -30.61 -3.85
N ASP A 72 -5.15 -31.62 -3.26
CA ASP A 72 -4.28 -31.44 -2.08
C ASP A 72 -3.08 -30.52 -2.35
N GLU A 73 -2.56 -30.53 -3.57
CA GLU A 73 -1.38 -29.75 -3.98
C GLU A 73 -1.69 -28.72 -5.07
N GLU A 74 -2.95 -28.60 -5.51
CA GLU A 74 -3.31 -27.74 -6.63
C GLU A 74 -4.45 -26.79 -6.26
N ALA A 75 -4.17 -25.50 -6.34
CA ALA A 75 -5.16 -24.44 -6.27
C ALA A 75 -4.78 -23.25 -7.16
N TYR A 76 -5.73 -22.36 -7.39
CA TYR A 76 -5.47 -21.07 -8.03
C TYR A 76 -6.07 -19.91 -7.25
N MET A 77 -5.38 -18.76 -7.30
CA MET A 77 -5.78 -17.59 -6.56
C MET A 77 -7.04 -16.95 -7.17
N LYS A 78 -8.04 -16.74 -6.33
CA LYS A 78 -9.29 -16.03 -6.64
C LYS A 78 -9.32 -14.61 -6.10
N GLY A 79 -8.57 -14.34 -5.04
CA GLY A 79 -8.56 -13.01 -4.46
C GLY A 79 -7.51 -12.84 -3.39
N ILE A 80 -7.22 -11.59 -3.08
CA ILE A 80 -6.28 -11.20 -2.04
C ILE A 80 -6.74 -9.91 -1.37
N SER A 81 -6.50 -9.80 -0.06
CA SER A 81 -6.57 -8.54 0.66
C SER A 81 -5.42 -8.46 1.66
N PHE A 82 -5.17 -7.25 2.15
CA PHE A 82 -4.09 -6.96 3.07
C PHE A 82 -4.62 -6.22 4.29
N GLU A 83 -4.14 -6.58 5.46
CA GLU A 83 -4.33 -5.85 6.71
C GLU A 83 -2.97 -5.31 7.18
N ILE A 84 -2.92 -4.03 7.52
CA ILE A 84 -1.71 -3.34 7.97
C ILE A 84 -1.95 -2.86 9.39
N GLU A 85 -1.26 -3.49 10.34
CA GLU A 85 -1.25 -3.07 11.73
C GLU A 85 -0.09 -2.09 11.95
N VAL A 86 -0.42 -0.92 12.50
CA VAL A 86 0.56 0.11 12.85
C VAL A 86 0.96 -0.09 14.30
N MET A 87 2.24 -0.25 14.52
CA MET A 87 2.83 -0.52 15.82
C MET A 87 3.61 0.70 16.28
N GLU A 88 3.13 1.36 17.33
CA GLU A 88 3.81 2.48 17.97
C GLU A 88 4.44 1.97 19.27
N ASN A 89 5.76 2.07 19.39
CA ASN A 89 6.51 1.63 20.57
C ASN A 89 6.14 0.19 20.98
N ASN A 90 6.01 -0.72 19.99
CA ASN A 90 5.60 -2.12 20.13
C ASN A 90 4.15 -2.36 20.57
N LYS A 91 3.29 -1.33 20.57
CA LYS A 91 1.86 -1.47 20.81
C LYS A 91 1.09 -1.21 19.52
N LYS A 92 0.14 -2.09 19.20
CA LYS A 92 -0.79 -1.83 18.10
C LYS A 92 -1.65 -0.61 18.40
N VAL A 93 -1.60 0.40 17.53
CA VAL A 93 -2.37 1.64 17.67
C VAL A 93 -3.42 1.81 16.56
N ARG A 94 -3.27 1.10 15.44
CA ARG A 94 -4.22 1.13 14.33
C ARG A 94 -4.15 -0.18 13.54
N SER A 95 -5.25 -0.55 12.91
CA SER A 95 -5.29 -1.56 11.84
C SER A 95 -6.03 -0.98 10.64
N LEU A 96 -5.53 -1.24 9.44
CA LEU A 96 -6.09 -0.81 8.16
C LEU A 96 -6.22 -2.01 7.24
N LYS A 97 -7.44 -2.32 6.81
CA LYS A 97 -7.69 -3.42 5.88
C LYS A 97 -8.07 -2.88 4.51
N THR A 98 -7.38 -3.39 3.49
CA THR A 98 -7.70 -3.11 2.09
C THR A 98 -8.92 -3.91 1.63
N PRO A 99 -9.73 -3.40 0.69
CA PRO A 99 -10.79 -4.20 0.08
C PRO A 99 -10.20 -5.44 -0.61
N LYS A 100 -10.94 -6.55 -0.58
CA LYS A 100 -10.54 -7.76 -1.29
C LYS A 100 -10.55 -7.54 -2.80
N MET A 101 -9.39 -7.73 -3.42
CA MET A 101 -9.21 -7.70 -4.86
C MET A 101 -9.52 -9.08 -5.43
N ALA A 102 -10.45 -9.15 -6.38
CA ALA A 102 -10.67 -10.37 -7.14
C ALA A 102 -9.58 -10.54 -8.20
N ILE A 103 -8.98 -11.73 -8.26
CA ILE A 103 -7.96 -12.10 -9.24
C ILE A 103 -8.64 -12.79 -10.43
N ASN A 104 -8.54 -12.15 -11.60
CA ASN A 104 -9.01 -12.72 -12.85
C ASN A 104 -7.80 -13.02 -13.75
N PRO A 105 -7.50 -14.29 -14.05
CA PRO A 105 -6.36 -14.68 -14.88
C PRO A 105 -6.38 -14.10 -16.30
N ALA A 106 -7.53 -13.65 -16.80
CA ALA A 106 -7.66 -13.02 -18.12
C ALA A 106 -7.40 -11.51 -18.11
N LYS A 107 -7.42 -10.86 -16.94
CA LYS A 107 -7.32 -9.39 -16.81
C LYS A 107 -6.11 -8.92 -15.99
N ILE A 108 -5.53 -9.79 -15.17
CA ILE A 108 -4.40 -9.45 -14.32
C ILE A 108 -3.18 -9.04 -15.16
N LYS A 109 -2.46 -8.01 -14.68
CA LYS A 109 -1.25 -7.49 -15.32
C LYS A 109 -0.26 -6.95 -14.30
N LYS A 110 1.03 -6.95 -14.66
CA LYS A 110 2.07 -6.28 -13.88
C LYS A 110 1.72 -4.80 -13.67
N GLY A 111 2.00 -4.30 -12.47
CA GLY A 111 1.68 -2.95 -12.01
C GLY A 111 0.21 -2.74 -11.64
N GLN A 112 -0.65 -3.76 -11.76
CA GLN A 112 -2.03 -3.65 -11.27
C GLN A 112 -2.02 -3.44 -9.76
N VAL A 113 -2.72 -2.41 -9.28
CA VAL A 113 -2.90 -2.15 -7.85
C VAL A 113 -3.79 -3.24 -7.25
N LEU A 114 -3.30 -3.87 -6.20
CA LEU A 114 -4.02 -4.86 -5.40
C LEU A 114 -4.64 -4.22 -4.16
N GLY A 115 -4.01 -3.18 -3.61
CA GLY A 115 -4.52 -2.46 -2.45
C GLY A 115 -3.74 -1.19 -2.16
N ILE A 116 -4.43 -0.21 -1.57
CA ILE A 116 -3.82 1.01 -1.03
C ILE A 116 -4.33 1.16 0.39
N ALA A 117 -3.42 1.43 1.33
CA ALA A 117 -3.74 1.75 2.71
C ALA A 117 -2.94 2.99 3.13
N GLU A 118 -3.60 3.93 3.82
CA GLU A 118 -3.00 5.21 4.18
C GLU A 118 -3.13 5.46 5.69
N VAL A 119 -2.02 5.79 6.32
CA VAL A 119 -1.92 6.24 7.71
C VAL A 119 -0.95 7.40 7.75
N ALA A 120 -1.47 8.64 7.73
CA ALA A 120 -0.62 9.84 7.65
C ALA A 120 0.55 9.79 8.67
N PRO A 121 1.78 10.08 8.23
CA PRO A 121 2.18 10.54 6.89
C PRO A 121 2.41 9.42 5.87
N TYR A 122 2.25 8.16 6.25
CA TYR A 122 2.61 6.99 5.46
C TYR A 122 1.50 6.49 4.52
N LYS A 123 1.91 5.95 3.38
CA LYS A 123 1.06 5.29 2.39
C LYS A 123 1.67 3.99 1.93
N PHE A 124 0.87 2.93 1.95
CA PHE A 124 1.20 1.62 1.41
C PHE A 124 0.57 1.48 0.03
N ASN A 125 1.39 1.20 -0.98
CA ASN A 125 0.92 0.87 -2.31
C ASN A 125 1.31 -0.57 -2.64
N ILE A 126 0.31 -1.42 -2.86
CA ILE A 126 0.50 -2.84 -3.10
C ILE A 126 0.07 -3.15 -4.52
N SER A 127 0.96 -3.76 -5.29
CA SER A 127 0.77 -3.99 -6.72
C SER A 127 1.30 -5.33 -7.17
N VAL A 128 0.81 -5.82 -8.30
CA VAL A 128 1.32 -7.03 -8.96
C VAL A 128 2.72 -6.74 -9.52
N GLU A 129 3.71 -7.50 -9.09
CA GLU A 129 5.05 -7.47 -9.68
C GLU A 129 5.19 -8.48 -10.80
N GLU A 130 4.71 -9.71 -10.58
CA GLU A 130 4.74 -10.83 -11.52
C GLU A 130 3.68 -11.87 -11.13
N PHE A 131 3.33 -12.78 -12.04
CA PHE A 131 2.41 -13.87 -11.77
C PHE A 131 2.63 -15.05 -12.72
N THR A 132 2.40 -16.26 -12.22
CA THR A 132 2.44 -17.50 -13.02
C THR A 132 1.02 -17.93 -13.35
N LYS A 133 0.72 -18.03 -14.64
CA LYS A 133 -0.59 -18.45 -15.16
C LYS A 133 -0.55 -19.90 -15.64
N THR A 134 -1.51 -20.69 -15.18
CA THR A 134 -1.78 -22.04 -15.67
C THR A 134 -3.06 -22.07 -16.51
N LYS A 135 -3.43 -23.25 -17.02
CA LYS A 135 -4.71 -23.45 -17.73
C LYS A 135 -5.92 -23.15 -16.84
N LYS A 136 -5.80 -23.34 -15.52
CA LYS A 136 -6.91 -23.23 -14.56
C LYS A 136 -6.98 -21.86 -13.89
N GLY A 137 -5.85 -21.19 -13.68
CA GLY A 137 -5.84 -19.85 -13.08
C GLY A 137 -4.44 -19.31 -12.79
N ILE A 138 -4.32 -18.46 -11.77
CA ILE A 138 -3.02 -17.97 -11.28
C ILE A 138 -2.54 -18.89 -10.16
N SER A 139 -1.43 -19.61 -10.38
CA SER A 139 -0.85 -20.52 -9.39
C SER A 139 0.09 -19.79 -8.43
N GLU A 140 0.72 -18.71 -8.90
CA GLU A 140 1.66 -17.90 -8.13
C GLU A 140 1.41 -16.42 -8.40
N LEU A 141 1.37 -15.63 -7.34
CA LEU A 141 1.29 -14.17 -7.40
C LEU A 141 2.48 -13.57 -6.68
N ILE A 142 3.28 -12.77 -7.37
CA ILE A 142 4.33 -11.96 -6.76
C ILE A 142 3.79 -10.55 -6.64
N PHE A 143 3.63 -10.06 -5.41
CA PHE A 143 3.25 -8.69 -5.15
C PHE A 143 4.45 -7.88 -4.65
N LYS A 144 4.41 -6.58 -4.95
CA LYS A 144 5.30 -5.57 -4.40
C LYS A 144 4.49 -4.62 -3.53
N LEU A 145 4.93 -4.42 -2.30
CA LEU A 145 4.43 -3.42 -1.36
C LEU A 145 5.48 -2.34 -1.18
N ASP A 146 5.14 -1.12 -1.57
CA ASP A 146 5.96 0.07 -1.34
C ASP A 146 5.36 0.87 -0.18
N LEU A 147 6.18 1.15 0.84
CA LEU A 147 5.87 2.08 1.92
C LEU A 147 6.44 3.45 1.57
N LEU A 148 5.55 4.43 1.47
CA LEU A 148 5.83 5.79 1.07
C LEU A 148 5.60 6.73 2.26
N GLY A 149 6.38 7.82 2.36
CA GLY A 149 6.20 8.85 3.38
C GLY A 149 7.18 10.01 3.27
#